data_AF-A0A1J4ZVM9-F1
#
_entry.id   AF-A0A1J4ZVM9-F1
#
_cell.length_a   1.000
_cell.length_b   1.000
_cell.length_c   1.000
_cell.angle_alpha   90.00
_cell.angle_beta   90.00
_cell.angle_gamma   90.00
#
_symmetry.space_group_name_H-M   'P 1'
#
loop_
_entity.id
_entity.type
_entity.pdbx_description
1 polymer ?
#
loop_
_entity_poly.entity_id
_entity_poly.type
_entity_poly.pdbx_seq_one_letter_code
_entity_poly.pdbx_strand_id
1 'polypeptide(L)' 'METITKNVQNLIAEALQVTIDEIPPNLAFGGIKQWDSMGHMGILLLLEERFGVPIDADVIATLTSIPA' A
#
# COMPACT_ATOMS: atom_id res chain seq x y z
N MET A 1 3.12 -20.76 1.39
CA MET A 1 4.01 -19.60 1.40
C MET A 1 3.14 -18.39 1.13
N GLU A 2 2.85 -17.60 2.16
CA GLU A 2 2.09 -16.36 1.98
C GLU A 2 3.02 -15.36 1.28
N THR A 3 2.70 -15.03 0.02
CA THR A 3 3.56 -14.19 -0.82
C THR A 3 3.63 -12.79 -0.24
N ILE A 4 4.80 -12.15 -0.29
CA ILE A 4 5.04 -10.77 0.18
C ILE A 4 3.92 -9.81 -0.29
N THR A 5 3.41 -10.01 -1.51
CA THR A 5 2.28 -9.28 -2.09
C THR A 5 1.02 -9.27 -1.20
N LYS A 6 0.63 -10.40 -0.60
CA LYS A 6 -0.55 -10.46 0.28
C LYS A 6 -0.37 -9.66 1.56
N ASN A 7 0.84 -9.67 2.12
CA ASN A 7 1.17 -8.86 3.30
C ASN A 7 1.10 -7.36 2.97
N VAL A 8 1.56 -6.97 1.78
CA VAL A 8 1.45 -5.59 1.28
C VAL A 8 -0.02 -5.22 1.04
N GLN A 9 -0.83 -6.08 0.43
CA GLN A 9 -2.26 -5.80 0.24
C GLN A 9 -3.01 -5.66 1.57
N ASN A 10 -2.74 -6.51 2.55
CA ASN A 10 -3.34 -6.40 3.89
C ASN A 10 -2.93 -5.10 4.58
N LEU A 11 -1.67 -4.69 4.42
CA LEU A 11 -1.18 -3.42 4.96
C LEU A 11 -1.86 -2.22 4.29
N ILE A 12 -2.03 -2.27 2.96
CA ILE A 12 -2.73 -1.23 2.21
C ILE A 12 -4.21 -1.17 2.63
N ALA A 13 -4.87 -2.32 2.79
CA ALA A 13 -6.25 -2.39 3.29
C ALA A 13 -6.37 -1.75 4.69
N GLU A 14 -5.43 -2.05 5.58
CA GLU A 14 -5.34 -1.48 6.93
C GLU A 14 -5.10 0.04 6.90
N ALA A 15 -4.15 0.50 6.08
CA ALA A 15 -3.81 1.90 5.91
C ALA A 15 -4.95 2.74 5.33
N LEU A 16 -5.68 2.18 4.37
CA LEU A 16 -6.78 2.83 3.68
C LEU A 16 -8.12 2.63 4.40
N GLN A 17 -8.14 1.86 5.49
CA GLN A 17 -9.34 1.47 6.23
C GLN A 17 -10.43 0.86 5.32
N VAL A 18 -10.00 0.04 4.36
CA VAL A 18 -10.87 -0.69 3.44
C VAL A 18 -10.70 -2.19 3.65
N THR A 19 -11.62 -2.97 3.08
CA THR A 19 -11.49 -4.43 3.11
C THR A 19 -10.53 -4.93 2.04
N ILE A 20 -9.87 -6.08 2.28
CA ILE A 20 -8.96 -6.69 1.30
C ILE A 20 -9.67 -7.03 -0.02
N ASP A 21 -10.98 -7.31 0.04
CA ASP A 21 -11.85 -7.51 -1.13
C ASP A 21 -11.97 -6.26 -2.02
N GLU A 22 -11.73 -5.07 -1.46
CA GLU A 22 -11.68 -3.80 -2.19
C GLU A 22 -10.28 -3.49 -2.74
N ILE A 23 -9.28 -4.31 -2.44
CA ILE A 23 -7.90 -4.21 -2.94
C ILE A 23 -7.69 -5.22 -4.07
N PRO A 24 -8.00 -4.87 -5.33
CA PRO A 24 -7.66 -5.75 -6.44
C PRO A 24 -6.14 -5.94 -6.55
N PRO A 25 -5.67 -7.08 -7.09
CA PRO A 25 -4.25 -7.38 -7.19
C PRO A 25 -3.46 -6.39 -8.06
N ASN A 26 -4.14 -5.66 -8.94
CA ASN A 26 -3.59 -4.61 -9.79
C ASN A 26 -3.94 -3.20 -9.31
N LEU A 27 -4.31 -3.03 -8.03
CA LEU A 27 -4.68 -1.72 -7.50
C LEU A 27 -3.49 -0.75 -7.62
N ALA A 28 -3.77 0.39 -8.24
CA ALA A 28 -2.84 1.49 -8.39
C ALA A 28 -3.34 2.73 -7.64
N PHE A 29 -2.43 3.66 -7.37
CA PHE A 29 -2.70 4.98 -6.84
C PHE A 29 -3.80 5.66 -7.67
N GLY A 30 -4.82 6.19 -7.00
CA GLY A 30 -6.02 6.74 -7.65
C GLY A 30 -7.03 5.70 -8.16
N GLY A 31 -6.77 4.41 -7.98
CA GLY A 31 -7.70 3.33 -8.32
C GLY A 31 -8.94 3.26 -7.41
N ILE A 32 -8.80 3.71 -6.16
CA ILE A 32 -9.90 3.91 -5.22
C ILE A 32 -9.78 5.28 -4.55
N LYS A 33 -10.91 5.83 -4.09
CA LYS A 33 -10.99 7.20 -3.54
C LYS A 33 -10.16 7.37 -2.26
N GLN A 34 -9.96 6.28 -1.53
CA GLN A 34 -9.18 6.21 -0.30
C GLN A 34 -7.67 6.31 -0.58
N TRP A 35 -7.22 5.83 -1.75
CA TRP A 35 -5.82 5.89 -2.17
C TRP A 35 -5.52 7.21 -2.90
N ASP A 36 -5.67 8.31 -2.16
CA ASP A 36 -5.18 9.66 -2.46
C ASP A 36 -3.82 9.92 -1.78
N SER A 37 -3.29 11.13 -1.85
CA SER A 37 -2.06 11.61 -1.17
C SER A 37 -2.02 11.28 0.33
N MET A 38 -3.14 11.40 1.05
CA MET A 38 -3.18 11.10 2.50
C MET A 38 -3.12 9.58 2.77
N GLY A 39 -3.90 8.80 2.03
CA GLY A 39 -3.87 7.33 2.13
C GLY A 39 -2.50 6.77 1.75
N HIS A 40 -1.85 7.38 0.76
CA HIS A 40 -0.50 6.99 0.35
C HIS A 40 0.53 7.22 1.47
N MET A 41 0.48 8.36 2.15
CA MET A 41 1.31 8.60 3.34
C MET A 41 1.05 7.59 4.46
N GLY A 42 -0.22 7.20 4.68
CA GLY A 42 -0.57 6.17 5.67
C GLY A 42 0.01 4.79 5.33
N ILE A 43 -0.03 4.40 4.05
CA ILE A 43 0.57 3.15 3.57
C ILE A 43 2.08 3.14 3.86
N LEU A 44 2.77 4.24 3.62
CA LEU A 44 4.21 4.36 3.80
C LEU A 44 4.61 4.24 5.27
N LEU A 45 3.93 4.96 6.16
CA LEU A 45 4.13 4.89 7.62
C LEU A 45 3.94 3.46 8.14
N LEU A 46 2.88 2.78 7.72
CA LEU A 46 2.62 1.40 8.11
C LEU A 46 3.66 0.43 7.52
N LEU A 47 4.14 0.68 6.30
CA LEU A 47 5.23 -0.10 5.69
C LEU A 47 6.53 0.04 6.47
N GLU A 48 6.91 1.26 6.85
CA GLU A 48 8.07 1.52 7.70
C GLU A 48 7.93 0.81 9.05
N GLU A 49 6.76 0.90 9.69
CA GLU A 49 6.50 0.27 10.99
C GLU A 49 6.53 -1.28 10.92
N ARG A 50 5.89 -1.87 9.89
CA ARG A 50 5.79 -3.34 9.74
C ARG A 50 7.08 -3.98 9.25
N PHE A 51 7.80 -3.35 8.33
CA PHE A 51 8.98 -3.94 7.71
C PHE A 51 10.28 -3.38 8.28
N GLY A 52 10.24 -2.31 9.07
CA GLY A 52 11.41 -1.70 9.68
C GLY A 52 12.39 -1.10 8.67
N VAL A 53 11.91 -0.79 7.46
CA VAL A 53 12.72 -0.25 6.36
C VAL A 53 12.38 1.22 6.21
N PRO A 54 13.36 2.14 6.23
CA PRO A 54 13.11 3.53 5.90
C PRO A 54 12.65 3.64 4.45
N ILE A 55 11.48 4.22 4.22
CA ILE A 55 10.93 4.41 2.88
C ILE A 55 11.32 5.82 2.43
N ASP A 56 12.35 5.92 1.59
CA ASP A 56 12.79 7.19 1.02
C ASP A 56 11.71 7.84 0.14
N ALA A 57 11.73 9.17 0.05
CA ALA A 57 10.77 9.94 -0.76
C ALA A 57 10.76 9.56 -2.26
N ASP A 58 11.85 9.00 -2.77
CA ASP A 58 11.92 8.45 -4.14
C ASP A 58 11.14 7.14 -4.28
N VAL A 59 11.05 6.35 -3.21
CA VAL A 59 10.21 5.15 -3.14
C VAL A 59 8.73 5.53 -3.08
N ILE A 60 8.39 6.66 -2.45
CA ILE A 60 7.03 7.25 -2.45
C ILE A 60 6.58 7.54 -3.88
N ALA A 61 7.44 8.15 -4.71
CA ALA A 61 7.12 8.46 -6.10
C ALA A 61 6.95 7.21 -6.98
N THR A 62 7.49 6.06 -6.56
CA THR A 62 7.51 4.82 -7.36
C THR A 62 6.52 3.76 -6.89
N LEU A 63 6.05 3.78 -5.63
CA LEU A 63 5.05 2.86 -5.08
C LEU A 63 3.59 3.17 -5.53
N THR A 64 3.40 3.51 -6.79
CA THR A 64 2.08 3.88 -7.32
C THR A 64 1.25 2.69 -7.78
N SER A 65 1.78 1.45 -7.76
CA SER A 65 1.03 0.26 -8.17
C SER A 65 1.57 -1.01 -7.55
N ILE A 66 0.70 -2.01 -7.35
CA ILE A 66 1.09 -3.38 -7.01
C ILE A 66 1.35 -4.14 -8.33
N PRO A 67 2.55 -4.70 -8.55
CA PRO A 67 2.79 -5.54 -9.72
C PRO A 67 1.96 -6.82 -9.65
N ALA A 68 1.29 -7.15 -10.76
CA ALA A 68 0.46 -8.34 -10.96
C ALA A 68 1.29 -9.63 -11.07
#